data_AF-A0A914WHK4-F1
#
_entry.id   AF-A0A914WHK4-F1
#
_cell.length_a   1.000
_cell.length_b   1.000
_cell.length_c   1.000
_cell.angle_alpha   90.00
_cell.angle_beta   90.00
_cell.angle_gamma   90.00
#
_symmetry.space_group_name_H-M   'P 1'
#
loop_
_entity.id
_entity.type
_entity.pdbx_description
1 polymer ?
#
loop_
_entity_poly.entity_id
_entity_poly.type
_entity_poly.pdbx_seq_one_letter_code
_entity_poly.pdbx_strand_id
1 'polypeptide(L)'
;MDVDQTLVEEWPYAYVLHADESDDHCSYCLVKKEESLLQSCSKCQFARYCNKECQRKAWPDHKKECSYLHKHKPFVPSDTTRLMARVLFKLMKGEKGDKEKIWSKRNFDDLMTHTKDIKERNYSAYGLFENTLTELRKYVGLPLEDAAFAFEVFGAISTNRNSIRSIQSSAHASGLYLGFSALDHSCDPDVWSAFDGPNLLLRTTKPNLTLNTNLKISYIEPFDFTSERRTKLQENYYFTCNCDKCTDLNWDRLLLSVKCSKCQDVAFISKDMENEAICQNNECKSNFNAYDAVRLMQEIGRRNISTDFSLENTKWAVSMLDSIETLLSDANLFAYHLRNVARAFLGWRQNEHKKSIKLALQARDIALKYFPGYKNQPLDFMIFAYEMALRQDDKDLKKSIASQTIALLEKTYGTEHCEVRFLEDKMKKLLSLNLLVL
;
A
#
# COMPACT_ATOMS: atom_id res chain seq x y z
N MET A 1 1.39 14.02 -20.10
CA MET A 1 0.49 12.85 -20.05
C MET A 1 -0.75 13.21 -19.27
N ASP A 2 -1.90 12.70 -19.70
CA ASP A 2 -3.18 12.85 -18.98
C ASP A 2 -3.23 11.98 -17.73
N VAL A 3 -4.32 12.09 -16.95
CA VAL A 3 -4.55 11.31 -15.73
C VAL A 3 -4.61 9.80 -16.06
N ASP A 4 -4.15 8.96 -15.13
CA ASP A 4 -4.20 7.50 -15.22
C ASP A 4 -3.37 6.90 -16.38
N GLN A 5 -2.25 7.55 -16.73
CA GLN A 5 -1.29 7.09 -17.74
C GLN A 5 0.01 6.64 -17.08
N THR A 6 0.64 5.59 -17.60
CA THR A 6 1.99 5.18 -17.18
C THR A 6 3.01 6.17 -17.74
N LEU A 7 3.66 6.91 -16.84
CA LEU A 7 4.68 7.89 -17.17
C LEU A 7 6.04 7.24 -17.44
N VAL A 8 6.38 6.25 -16.63
CA VAL A 8 7.64 5.50 -16.71
C VAL A 8 7.49 4.18 -15.97
N GLU A 9 8.29 3.20 -16.38
CA GLU A 9 8.44 1.92 -15.74
C GLU A 9 9.89 1.73 -15.27
N GLU A 10 10.09 1.02 -14.17
CA GLU A 10 11.43 0.72 -13.66
C GLU A 10 11.49 -0.72 -13.12
N TRP A 11 12.45 -1.48 -13.64
CA TRP A 11 12.80 -2.79 -13.08
C TRP A 11 13.69 -2.60 -11.85
N PRO A 12 13.49 -3.34 -10.74
CA PRO A 12 14.25 -3.13 -9.52
C PRO A 12 15.73 -3.43 -9.72
N TYR A 13 16.58 -2.59 -9.12
CA TYR A 13 18.01 -2.83 -9.02
C TYR A 13 18.31 -4.14 -8.26
N ALA A 14 17.55 -4.39 -7.19
CA ALA A 14 17.50 -5.67 -6.48
C ALA A 14 16.12 -5.83 -5.82
N TYR A 15 15.62 -7.06 -5.75
CA TYR A 15 14.40 -7.38 -5.01
C TYR A 15 14.47 -8.80 -4.44
N VAL A 16 13.61 -9.10 -3.48
CA VAL A 16 13.42 -10.43 -2.90
C VAL A 16 11.94 -10.69 -2.65
N LEU A 17 11.49 -11.92 -2.91
CA LEU A 17 10.21 -12.44 -2.44
C LEU A 17 10.32 -12.75 -0.94
N HIS A 18 9.30 -12.38 -0.15
CA HIS A 18 9.24 -12.69 1.27
C HIS A 18 9.23 -14.20 1.50
N ALA A 19 9.88 -14.67 2.58
CA ALA A 19 10.14 -16.10 2.75
C ALA A 19 8.86 -16.92 2.95
N ASP A 20 7.88 -16.35 3.63
CA ASP A 20 6.54 -16.89 3.87
C ASP A 20 5.68 -17.02 2.61
N GLU A 21 5.99 -16.23 1.57
CA GLU A 21 5.30 -16.25 0.27
C GLU A 21 6.00 -17.16 -0.76
N SER A 22 7.07 -17.86 -0.35
CA SER A 22 7.93 -18.63 -1.28
C SER A 22 7.29 -19.91 -1.83
N ASP A 23 6.24 -20.41 -1.19
CA ASP A 23 5.59 -21.66 -1.57
C ASP A 23 4.61 -21.51 -2.75
N ASP A 24 3.97 -20.35 -2.86
CA ASP A 24 2.91 -20.08 -3.83
C ASP A 24 3.20 -18.89 -4.76
N HIS A 25 4.37 -18.26 -4.67
CA HIS A 25 4.79 -17.22 -5.61
C HIS A 25 6.03 -17.61 -6.41
N CYS A 26 6.06 -17.18 -7.67
CA CYS A 26 7.27 -17.27 -8.48
C CYS A 26 8.35 -16.32 -7.95
N SER A 27 9.55 -16.84 -7.64
CA SER A 27 10.70 -16.06 -7.15
C SER A 27 11.31 -15.10 -8.18
N TYR A 28 10.76 -15.03 -9.40
CA TYR A 28 11.15 -14.07 -10.44
C TYR A 28 10.04 -13.06 -10.75
N CYS A 29 8.91 -13.51 -11.30
CA CYS A 29 7.84 -12.59 -11.71
C CYS A 29 6.91 -12.21 -10.57
N LEU A 30 7.07 -12.79 -9.38
CA LEU A 30 6.26 -12.53 -8.18
C LEU A 30 4.76 -12.86 -8.34
N VAL A 31 4.36 -13.52 -9.42
CA VAL A 31 2.96 -13.92 -9.64
C VAL A 31 2.64 -15.12 -8.74
N LYS A 32 1.53 -15.00 -7.99
CA LYS A 32 0.94 -16.09 -7.21
C LYS A 32 0.40 -17.20 -8.13
N LYS A 33 0.67 -18.45 -7.77
CA LYS A 33 0.21 -19.67 -8.44
C LYS A 33 -0.12 -20.72 -7.38
N GLU A 34 -0.92 -21.71 -7.77
CA GLU A 34 -1.00 -22.94 -6.97
C GLU A 34 0.40 -23.57 -6.89
N GLU A 35 0.79 -24.06 -5.70
CA GLU A 35 2.11 -24.65 -5.45
C GLU A 35 2.47 -25.74 -6.47
N SER A 36 1.48 -26.56 -6.86
CA SER A 36 1.62 -27.64 -7.85
C SER A 36 2.05 -27.15 -9.25
N LEU A 37 1.85 -25.86 -9.55
CA LEU A 37 2.19 -25.25 -10.83
C LEU A 37 3.58 -24.59 -10.83
N LEU A 38 4.28 -24.59 -9.70
CA LEU A 38 5.61 -24.01 -9.56
C LEU A 38 6.71 -25.09 -9.61
N GLN A 39 7.82 -24.76 -10.25
CA GLN A 39 9.00 -25.60 -10.38
C GLN A 39 10.08 -25.14 -9.39
N SER A 40 10.38 -25.98 -8.41
CA SER A 40 11.43 -25.72 -7.41
C SER A 40 12.83 -25.77 -8.02
N CYS A 41 13.71 -24.89 -7.56
CA CYS A 41 15.14 -24.97 -7.86
C CYS A 41 15.70 -26.29 -7.32
N SER A 42 16.20 -27.15 -8.21
CA SER A 42 16.70 -28.48 -7.84
C SER A 42 17.81 -28.48 -6.78
N LYS A 43 18.60 -27.41 -6.69
CA LYS A 43 19.69 -27.27 -5.72
C LYS A 43 19.18 -26.75 -4.38
N CYS A 44 18.69 -25.52 -4.33
CA CYS A 44 18.32 -24.89 -3.06
C CYS A 44 16.95 -25.31 -2.53
N GLN A 45 16.04 -25.84 -3.37
CA GLN A 45 14.67 -26.23 -2.99
C GLN A 45 13.82 -25.13 -2.32
N PHE A 46 14.32 -23.89 -2.27
CA PHE A 46 13.63 -22.73 -1.71
C PHE A 46 12.97 -21.91 -2.82
N ALA A 47 13.77 -21.45 -3.80
CA ALA A 47 13.24 -20.64 -4.89
C ALA A 47 12.39 -21.49 -5.85
N ARG A 48 11.21 -20.99 -6.21
CA ARG A 48 10.25 -21.64 -7.09
C ARG A 48 9.91 -20.75 -8.28
N TYR A 49 9.61 -21.33 -9.43
CA TYR A 49 9.43 -20.58 -10.68
C TYR A 49 8.23 -21.07 -11.47
N CYS A 50 7.52 -20.20 -12.18
CA CYS A 50 6.44 -20.61 -13.08
C CYS A 50 6.93 -21.58 -14.17
N ASN A 51 8.16 -21.38 -14.65
CA ASN A 51 8.75 -22.14 -15.76
C ASN A 51 10.26 -21.90 -15.84
N LYS A 52 10.91 -22.63 -16.77
CA LYS A 52 12.34 -22.50 -17.08
C LYS A 52 12.76 -21.08 -17.49
N GLU A 53 11.87 -20.29 -18.08
CA GLU A 53 12.19 -18.92 -18.47
C GLU A 53 12.36 -18.01 -17.25
N CYS A 54 11.43 -18.06 -16.30
CA CYS A 54 11.53 -17.35 -15.02
C CYS A 54 12.79 -17.77 -14.26
N GLN A 55 13.07 -19.08 -14.20
CA GLN A 55 14.29 -19.59 -13.56
C GLN A 55 15.56 -19.04 -14.21
N ARG A 56 15.62 -19.02 -15.56
CA ARG A 56 16.76 -18.48 -16.31
C ARG A 56 16.94 -16.98 -16.06
N LYS A 57 15.85 -16.22 -16.06
CA LYS A 57 15.88 -14.76 -15.84
C LYS A 57 16.27 -14.40 -14.39
N ALA A 58 15.89 -15.21 -13.40
CA ALA A 58 16.32 -15.03 -12.00
C ALA A 58 17.77 -15.42 -11.72
N TRP A 59 18.37 -16.28 -12.55
CA TRP A 59 19.69 -16.88 -12.29
C TRP A 59 20.82 -15.88 -12.01
N PRO A 60 20.94 -14.72 -12.67
CA PRO A 60 22.01 -13.75 -12.39
C PRO A 60 22.07 -13.31 -10.92
N ASP A 61 20.91 -13.11 -10.28
CA ASP A 61 20.82 -12.73 -8.86
C ASP A 61 20.76 -13.98 -7.96
N HIS A 62 20.00 -14.99 -8.35
CA HIS A 62 19.82 -16.21 -7.55
C HIS A 62 21.09 -17.07 -7.45
N LYS A 63 21.96 -17.12 -8.46
CA LYS A 63 23.09 -18.06 -8.52
C LYS A 63 23.96 -18.05 -7.26
N LYS A 64 24.31 -16.85 -6.77
CA LYS A 64 25.13 -16.69 -5.57
C LYS A 64 24.35 -17.09 -4.31
N GLU A 65 23.11 -16.62 -4.18
CA GLU A 65 22.22 -16.95 -3.06
C GLU A 65 21.91 -18.46 -2.97
N CYS A 66 21.74 -19.13 -4.12
CA CYS A 66 21.37 -20.53 -4.24
C CYS A 66 22.34 -21.47 -3.52
N SER A 67 23.65 -21.24 -3.63
CA SER A 67 24.65 -22.06 -2.92
C SER A 67 24.52 -21.94 -1.41
N TYR A 68 24.24 -20.74 -0.90
CA TYR A 68 24.10 -20.51 0.53
C TYR A 68 22.79 -21.08 1.06
N LEU A 69 21.67 -20.86 0.35
CA LEU A 69 20.38 -21.48 0.68
C LEU A 69 20.51 -23.00 0.75
N HIS A 70 21.25 -23.61 -0.19
CA HIS A 70 21.48 -25.05 -0.18
C HIS A 70 22.34 -25.50 1.01
N LYS A 71 23.44 -24.80 1.31
CA LYS A 71 24.37 -25.16 2.38
C LYS A 71 23.75 -25.07 3.78
N HIS A 72 22.81 -24.14 3.99
CA HIS A 72 22.27 -23.80 5.31
C HIS A 72 20.84 -24.33 5.54
N LYS A 73 20.32 -25.25 4.72
CA LYS A 73 18.99 -25.83 4.92
C LYS A 73 18.82 -26.39 6.34
N PRO A 74 17.63 -26.24 6.96
CA PRO A 74 16.41 -25.61 6.42
C PRO A 74 16.36 -24.08 6.63
N PHE A 75 17.43 -23.46 7.15
CA PHE A 75 17.42 -22.05 7.51
C PHE A 75 17.41 -21.13 6.26
N VAL A 76 16.44 -20.22 6.23
CA VAL A 76 16.33 -19.13 5.26
C VAL A 76 16.60 -17.81 6.00
N PRO A 77 17.56 -16.98 5.56
CA PRO A 77 17.80 -15.69 6.20
C PRO A 77 16.62 -14.74 6.04
N SER A 78 16.59 -13.71 6.89
CA SER A 78 15.59 -12.65 6.79
C SER A 78 15.58 -11.99 5.41
N ASP A 79 14.42 -11.45 5.00
CA ASP A 79 14.25 -10.79 3.71
C ASP A 79 15.21 -9.61 3.56
N THR A 80 15.43 -8.85 4.62
CA THR A 80 16.41 -7.76 4.68
C THR A 80 17.82 -8.27 4.40
N THR A 81 18.23 -9.38 5.02
CA THR A 81 19.54 -10.01 4.77
C THR A 81 19.67 -10.47 3.32
N ARG A 82 18.64 -11.12 2.76
CA ARG A 82 18.65 -11.58 1.37
C ARG A 82 18.72 -10.41 0.38
N LEU A 83 17.97 -9.33 0.61
CA LEU A 83 18.01 -8.13 -0.21
C LEU A 83 19.38 -7.45 -0.14
N MET A 84 19.91 -7.27 1.08
CA MET A 84 21.23 -6.68 1.30
C MET A 84 22.35 -7.49 0.66
N ALA A 85 22.29 -8.84 0.73
CA ALA A 85 23.24 -9.70 0.04
C ALA A 85 23.22 -9.48 -1.49
N ARG A 86 22.04 -9.40 -2.11
CA ARG A 86 21.90 -9.14 -3.55
C ARG A 86 22.48 -7.78 -3.95
N VAL A 87 22.24 -6.74 -3.14
CA VAL A 87 22.82 -5.40 -3.34
C VAL A 87 24.34 -5.44 -3.24
N LEU A 88 24.89 -6.01 -2.15
CA LEU A 88 26.33 -6.13 -1.94
C LEU A 88 27.03 -6.87 -3.08
N PHE A 89 26.43 -7.97 -3.58
CA PHE A 89 26.98 -8.71 -4.70
C PHE A 89 27.09 -7.92 -6.01
N LYS A 90 26.21 -6.93 -6.22
CA LYS A 90 26.26 -6.02 -7.37
C LYS A 90 27.32 -4.95 -7.15
N LEU A 91 27.34 -4.33 -5.96
CA LEU A 91 28.33 -3.31 -5.59
C LEU A 91 29.77 -3.83 -5.68
N MET A 92 30.03 -5.06 -5.20
CA MET A 92 31.34 -5.70 -5.29
C MET A 92 31.80 -6.00 -6.73
N LYS A 93 30.88 -6.04 -7.69
CA LYS A 93 31.20 -6.17 -9.13
C LYS A 93 31.34 -4.80 -9.82
N GLY A 94 31.14 -3.70 -9.09
CA GLY A 94 31.06 -2.35 -9.67
C GLY A 94 29.75 -2.04 -10.39
N GLU A 95 28.72 -2.89 -10.25
CA GLU A 95 27.41 -2.70 -10.88
C GLU A 95 26.56 -1.70 -10.06
N LYS A 96 26.97 -0.43 -9.95
CA LYS A 96 26.30 0.56 -9.08
C LYS A 96 25.07 1.24 -9.68
N GLY A 97 25.02 1.36 -11.00
CA GLY A 97 23.98 2.10 -11.71
C GLY A 97 22.80 1.23 -12.11
N ASP A 98 21.65 1.86 -12.34
CA ASP A 98 20.56 1.20 -13.03
C ASP A 98 20.96 0.92 -14.49
N LYS A 99 20.42 -0.16 -15.05
CA LYS A 99 20.54 -0.47 -16.48
C LYS A 99 19.63 0.43 -17.31
N GLU A 100 18.53 0.91 -16.72
CA GLU A 100 17.59 1.80 -17.35
C GLU A 100 18.05 3.27 -17.25
N LYS A 101 18.23 3.93 -18.40
CA LYS A 101 18.75 5.31 -18.47
C LYS A 101 17.72 6.40 -18.18
N ILE A 102 16.48 6.01 -17.89
CA ILE A 102 15.32 6.91 -17.86
C ILE A 102 15.43 7.95 -16.74
N TRP A 103 16.17 7.64 -15.67
CA TRP A 103 16.30 8.46 -14.46
C TRP A 103 17.63 9.21 -14.35
N SER A 104 18.10 9.80 -15.45
CA SER A 104 19.32 10.64 -15.44
C SER A 104 20.58 9.94 -14.92
N LYS A 105 20.71 8.62 -15.13
CA LYS A 105 21.86 7.79 -14.70
C LYS A 105 22.09 7.75 -13.19
N ARG A 106 21.03 7.75 -12.39
CA ARG A 106 21.13 7.54 -10.95
C ARG A 106 21.79 6.21 -10.61
N ASN A 107 22.54 6.18 -9.52
CA ASN A 107 23.25 5.02 -9.03
C ASN A 107 23.03 4.81 -7.52
N PHE A 108 23.52 3.70 -6.99
CA PHE A 108 23.37 3.34 -5.58
C PHE A 108 23.91 4.40 -4.60
N ASP A 109 25.00 5.08 -4.94
CA ASP A 109 25.62 6.07 -4.06
C ASP A 109 24.74 7.36 -3.94
N ASP A 110 23.74 7.54 -4.80
CA ASP A 110 22.81 8.68 -4.75
C ASP A 110 21.61 8.44 -3.80
N LEU A 111 21.54 7.27 -3.17
CA LEU A 111 20.46 6.91 -2.25
C LEU A 111 20.67 7.58 -0.89
N MET A 112 19.58 8.10 -0.31
CA MET A 112 19.60 8.65 1.05
C MET A 112 19.78 7.52 2.07
N THR A 113 20.75 7.61 2.97
CA THR A 113 21.04 6.51 3.91
C THR A 113 20.50 6.71 5.30
N HIS A 114 20.35 7.97 5.76
CA HIS A 114 19.98 8.32 7.14
C HIS A 114 20.76 7.54 8.22
N THR A 115 21.98 7.09 7.94
CA THR A 115 22.77 6.29 8.90
C THR A 115 23.02 7.02 10.22
N LYS A 116 23.17 8.35 10.16
CA LYS A 116 23.24 9.20 11.36
C LYS A 116 21.97 9.12 12.20
N ASP A 117 20.80 9.34 11.61
CA ASP A 117 19.53 9.28 12.33
C ASP A 117 19.24 7.87 12.85
N ILE A 118 19.56 6.84 12.06
CA ILE A 118 19.41 5.44 12.49
C ILE A 118 20.24 5.17 13.75
N LYS A 119 21.51 5.57 13.73
CA LYS A 119 22.46 5.32 14.83
C LYS A 119 22.12 6.11 16.09
N GLU A 120 21.66 7.35 15.95
CA GLU A 120 21.45 8.26 17.08
C GLU A 120 20.03 8.21 17.65
N ARG A 121 19.03 7.84 16.83
CA ARG A 121 17.60 8.04 17.16
C ARG A 121 16.73 6.81 16.92
N ASN A 122 17.16 5.85 16.11
CA ASN A 122 16.39 4.65 15.77
C ASN A 122 17.10 3.36 16.20
N TYR A 123 17.17 3.15 17.52
CA TYR A 123 17.81 1.96 18.11
C TYR A 123 17.23 0.63 17.61
N SER A 124 15.95 0.60 17.23
CA SER A 124 15.33 -0.59 16.65
C SER A 124 15.91 -0.92 15.27
N ALA A 125 16.00 0.07 14.38
CA ALA A 125 16.63 -0.12 13.07
C ALA A 125 18.13 -0.43 13.19
N TYR A 126 18.83 0.19 14.16
CA TYR A 126 20.23 -0.13 14.42
C TYR A 126 20.42 -1.58 14.91
N GLY A 127 19.57 -2.05 15.83
CA GLY A 127 19.58 -3.46 16.27
C GLY A 127 19.25 -4.43 15.13
N LEU A 128 18.33 -4.06 14.23
CA LEU A 128 18.08 -4.83 13.01
C LEU A 128 19.33 -4.92 12.12
N PHE A 129 20.09 -3.84 11.96
CA PHE A 129 21.36 -3.86 11.26
C PHE A 129 22.36 -4.85 11.88
N GLU A 130 22.52 -4.85 13.21
CA GLU A 130 23.45 -5.78 13.89
C GLU A 130 23.06 -7.25 13.66
N ASN A 131 21.76 -7.54 13.70
CA ASN A 131 21.22 -8.86 13.36
C ASN A 131 21.49 -9.23 11.90
N THR A 132 21.19 -8.33 10.96
CA THR A 132 21.45 -8.51 9.52
C THR A 132 22.93 -8.72 9.23
N LEU A 133 23.82 -7.95 9.86
CA LEU A 133 25.27 -8.09 9.70
C LEU A 133 25.75 -9.46 10.21
N THR A 134 25.21 -9.93 11.32
CA THR A 134 25.49 -11.26 11.88
C THR A 134 25.03 -12.36 10.94
N GLU A 135 23.81 -12.26 10.38
CA GLU A 135 23.32 -13.20 9.39
C GLU A 135 24.16 -13.20 8.12
N LEU A 136 24.50 -12.02 7.57
CA LEU A 136 25.33 -11.91 6.36
C LEU A 136 26.70 -12.58 6.51
N ARG A 137 27.36 -12.39 7.66
CA ARG A 137 28.65 -13.03 7.97
C ARG A 137 28.54 -14.54 8.01
N LYS A 138 27.51 -15.07 8.69
CA LYS A 138 27.28 -16.52 8.82
C LYS A 138 26.85 -17.16 7.49
N TYR A 139 25.99 -16.46 6.76
CA TYR A 139 25.24 -17.02 5.65
C TYR A 139 25.94 -16.82 4.31
N VAL A 140 26.44 -15.62 4.03
CA VAL A 140 27.06 -15.30 2.74
C VAL A 140 28.59 -15.44 2.80
N GLY A 141 29.19 -15.41 4.00
CA GLY A 141 30.64 -15.43 4.15
C GLY A 141 31.32 -14.28 3.39
N LEU A 142 30.60 -13.17 3.16
CA LEU A 142 31.17 -11.95 2.60
C LEU A 142 32.20 -11.43 3.60
N PRO A 143 33.42 -11.06 3.16
CA PRO A 143 34.39 -10.38 4.01
C PRO A 143 33.90 -8.95 4.26
N LEU A 144 32.85 -8.82 5.08
CA LEU A 144 32.35 -7.55 5.61
C LEU A 144 33.26 -7.13 6.77
N GLU A 145 34.54 -6.96 6.46
CA GLU A 145 35.54 -6.41 7.37
C GLU A 145 35.18 -4.95 7.69
N ASP A 146 34.64 -4.23 6.71
CA ASP A 146 34.12 -2.88 6.88
C ASP A 146 32.63 -2.90 7.28
N ALA A 147 32.38 -2.90 8.59
CA ALA A 147 31.04 -2.76 9.15
C ALA A 147 30.41 -1.38 8.84
N ALA A 148 31.21 -0.34 8.60
CA ALA A 148 30.69 0.99 8.26
C ALA A 148 30.11 1.00 6.84
N PHE A 149 30.80 0.39 5.88
CA PHE A 149 30.26 0.21 4.53
C PHE A 149 28.96 -0.61 4.53
N ALA A 150 28.92 -1.70 5.30
CA ALA A 150 27.69 -2.49 5.46
C ALA A 150 26.55 -1.66 6.06
N PHE A 151 26.86 -0.76 7.01
CA PHE A 151 25.86 0.11 7.62
C PHE A 151 25.32 1.16 6.64
N GLU A 152 26.15 1.73 5.76
CA GLU A 152 25.69 2.62 4.69
C GLU A 152 24.76 1.90 3.71
N VAL A 153 25.09 0.66 3.32
CA VAL A 153 24.21 -0.15 2.48
C VAL A 153 22.89 -0.45 3.18
N PHE A 154 22.93 -0.77 4.48
CA PHE A 154 21.73 -0.99 5.27
C PHE A 154 20.86 0.27 5.38
N GLY A 155 21.47 1.43 5.60
CA GLY A 155 20.78 2.72 5.65
C GLY A 155 20.10 3.05 4.32
N ALA A 156 20.80 2.85 3.21
CA ALA A 156 20.25 3.02 1.86
C ALA A 156 19.03 2.10 1.64
N ILE A 157 19.13 0.81 1.98
CA ILE A 157 18.02 -0.13 1.84
C ILE A 157 16.86 0.24 2.77
N SER A 158 17.16 0.60 4.03
CA SER A 158 16.12 0.89 5.03
C SER A 158 15.29 2.11 4.68
N THR A 159 15.92 3.12 4.07
CA THR A 159 15.26 4.37 3.69
C THR A 159 14.53 4.25 2.34
N ASN A 160 15.09 3.50 1.38
CA ASN A 160 14.65 3.56 -0.03
C ASN A 160 13.94 2.30 -0.53
N ARG A 161 13.85 1.24 0.28
CA ARG A 161 13.13 0.02 -0.13
C ARG A 161 11.64 0.29 -0.33
N ASN A 162 11.08 -0.42 -1.30
CA ASN A 162 9.66 -0.42 -1.60
C ASN A 162 9.07 -1.79 -1.28
N SER A 163 7.87 -1.78 -0.71
CA SER A 163 7.04 -2.98 -0.57
C SER A 163 6.31 -3.23 -1.90
N ILE A 164 6.69 -4.30 -2.60
CA ILE A 164 6.07 -4.72 -3.84
C ILE A 164 4.76 -5.45 -3.50
N ARG A 165 3.67 -5.06 -4.15
CA ARG A 165 2.31 -5.56 -3.89
C ARG A 165 1.69 -6.06 -5.19
N SER A 166 0.77 -7.00 -5.09
CA SER A 166 -0.08 -7.40 -6.21
C SER A 166 -1.42 -6.68 -6.10
N ILE A 167 -2.29 -6.81 -7.10
CA ILE A 167 -3.67 -6.30 -7.00
C ILE A 167 -4.48 -7.10 -5.98
N GLN A 168 -4.17 -8.40 -5.85
CA GLN A 168 -4.99 -9.35 -5.09
C GLN A 168 -4.43 -9.70 -3.69
N SER A 169 -3.21 -9.28 -3.36
CA SER A 169 -2.52 -9.63 -2.12
C SER A 169 -1.81 -8.43 -1.50
N SER A 170 -1.54 -8.53 -0.21
CA SER A 170 -0.67 -7.62 0.52
C SER A 170 0.75 -7.61 -0.06
N ALA A 171 1.62 -6.77 0.52
CA ALA A 171 3.03 -6.80 0.19
C ALA A 171 3.60 -8.20 0.41
N HIS A 172 4.21 -8.76 -0.64
CA HIS A 172 4.77 -10.12 -0.66
C HIS A 172 6.25 -10.12 -1.12
N ALA A 173 6.79 -8.94 -1.44
CA ALA A 173 8.18 -8.78 -1.82
C ALA A 173 8.70 -7.39 -1.45
N SER A 174 10.03 -7.26 -1.43
CA SER A 174 10.74 -6.00 -1.18
C SER A 174 11.69 -5.71 -2.32
N GLY A 175 11.68 -4.48 -2.85
CA GLY A 175 12.52 -4.05 -3.96
C GLY A 175 13.23 -2.72 -3.72
N LEU A 176 14.39 -2.54 -4.33
CA LEU A 176 15.13 -1.29 -4.38
C LEU A 176 15.13 -0.78 -5.82
N TYR A 177 14.67 0.45 -6.01
CA TYR A 177 14.48 1.10 -7.31
C TYR A 177 15.26 2.40 -7.29
N LEU A 178 16.35 2.49 -8.06
CA LEU A 178 17.26 3.61 -7.97
C LEU A 178 16.60 4.88 -8.49
N GLY A 179 15.95 4.82 -9.65
CA GLY A 179 15.32 5.97 -10.27
C GLY A 179 14.17 6.53 -9.45
N PHE A 180 13.23 5.65 -9.10
CA PHE A 180 12.03 5.97 -8.34
C PHE A 180 12.32 6.62 -6.98
N SER A 181 13.38 6.18 -6.28
CA SER A 181 13.76 6.75 -4.98
C SER A 181 14.25 8.22 -5.07
N ALA A 182 14.26 8.84 -6.25
CA ALA A 182 14.61 10.25 -6.42
C ALA A 182 13.41 11.17 -6.18
N LEU A 183 12.20 10.60 -6.19
CA LEU A 183 10.97 11.34 -6.03
C LEU A 183 10.68 11.56 -4.55
N ASP A 184 10.51 12.82 -4.17
CA ASP A 184 10.15 13.19 -2.81
C ASP A 184 8.67 12.91 -2.50
N HIS A 185 8.36 12.96 -1.21
CA HIS A 185 7.02 12.82 -0.70
C HIS A 185 6.11 14.04 -0.93
N SER A 186 4.83 13.79 -1.20
CA SER A 186 3.69 14.68 -0.90
C SER A 186 2.48 13.87 -0.44
N CYS A 187 1.71 14.39 0.52
CA CYS A 187 0.41 13.82 0.90
C CYS A 187 -0.70 14.05 -0.17
N ASP A 188 -0.42 14.89 -1.17
CA ASP A 188 -1.19 15.02 -2.41
C ASP A 188 -0.25 14.82 -3.61
N PRO A 189 0.04 13.56 -3.96
CA PRO A 189 1.09 13.23 -4.92
C PRO A 189 0.66 13.51 -6.37
N ASP A 190 1.64 13.73 -7.24
CA ASP A 190 1.44 13.94 -8.69
C ASP A 190 1.38 12.62 -9.45
N VAL A 191 2.09 11.62 -8.93
CA VAL A 191 2.13 10.26 -9.47
C VAL A 191 1.99 9.26 -8.33
N TRP A 192 1.47 8.08 -8.64
CA TRP A 192 1.35 6.98 -7.70
C TRP A 192 2.09 5.75 -8.24
N SER A 193 2.57 4.90 -7.33
CA SER A 193 3.35 3.70 -7.65
C SER A 193 2.47 2.45 -7.72
N ALA A 194 2.35 1.86 -8.90
CA ALA A 194 1.79 0.54 -9.12
C ALA A 194 2.90 -0.49 -9.38
N PHE A 195 2.59 -1.78 -9.33
CA PHE A 195 3.55 -2.85 -9.61
C PHE A 195 2.93 -3.90 -10.52
N ASP A 196 3.60 -4.22 -11.64
CA ASP A 196 3.32 -5.40 -12.46
C ASP A 196 4.42 -6.45 -12.21
N GLY A 197 4.14 -7.41 -11.32
CA GLY A 197 5.17 -8.25 -10.74
C GLY A 197 6.22 -7.38 -10.02
N PRO A 198 7.54 -7.55 -10.29
CA PRO A 198 8.55 -6.66 -9.71
C PRO A 198 8.68 -5.33 -10.45
N ASN A 199 8.08 -5.14 -11.63
CA ASN A 199 8.23 -3.90 -12.41
C ASN A 199 7.40 -2.78 -11.78
N LEU A 200 8.03 -1.67 -11.40
CA LEU A 200 7.34 -0.51 -10.85
C LEU A 200 6.79 0.34 -12.00
N LEU A 201 5.53 0.75 -11.88
CA LEU A 201 4.87 1.65 -12.83
C LEU A 201 4.54 2.96 -12.12
N LEU A 202 5.05 4.07 -12.63
CA LEU A 202 4.64 5.41 -12.18
C LEU A 202 3.46 5.89 -13.00
N ARG A 203 2.32 6.09 -12.34
CA ARG A 203 1.07 6.45 -12.98
C ARG A 203 0.58 7.82 -12.54
N THR A 204 0.16 8.65 -13.49
CA THR A 204 -0.25 10.03 -13.24
C THR A 204 -1.55 10.12 -12.43
N THR A 205 -1.57 10.98 -11.41
CA THR A 205 -2.79 11.29 -10.64
C THR A 205 -3.43 12.61 -11.07
N LYS A 206 -2.64 13.46 -11.75
CA LYS A 206 -3.00 14.79 -12.25
C LYS A 206 -2.72 14.89 -13.77
N PRO A 207 -3.42 15.76 -14.51
CA PRO A 207 -3.20 15.93 -15.95
C PRO A 207 -1.92 16.73 -16.24
N ASN A 208 -1.48 16.72 -17.51
CA ASN A 208 -0.38 17.53 -18.04
C ASN A 208 0.99 17.33 -17.36
N LEU A 209 1.25 16.13 -16.85
CA LEU A 209 2.54 15.81 -16.22
C LEU A 209 3.59 15.34 -17.24
N THR A 210 4.85 15.66 -16.97
CA THR A 210 6.03 15.18 -17.71
C THR A 210 7.04 14.61 -16.74
N LEU A 211 7.79 13.59 -17.16
CA LEU A 211 8.75 12.92 -16.28
C LEU A 211 9.88 13.87 -15.87
N ASN A 212 10.03 14.05 -14.56
CA ASN A 212 11.13 14.77 -13.95
C ASN A 212 11.22 14.41 -12.45
N THR A 213 12.30 14.82 -11.79
CA THR A 213 12.57 14.49 -10.37
C THR A 213 11.80 15.37 -9.37
N ASN A 214 11.12 16.43 -9.82
CA ASN A 214 10.30 17.28 -8.93
C ASN A 214 8.90 16.70 -8.69
N LEU A 215 8.49 15.70 -9.48
CA LEU A 215 7.24 14.98 -9.25
C LEU A 215 7.23 14.36 -7.86
N LYS A 216 6.07 14.40 -7.20
CA LYS A 216 5.91 13.86 -5.84
C LYS A 216 5.13 12.56 -5.83
N ILE A 217 5.54 11.65 -4.96
CA ILE A 217 4.85 10.39 -4.63
C ILE A 217 4.39 10.40 -3.17
N SER A 218 3.50 9.49 -2.77
CA SER A 218 3.20 9.29 -1.36
C SER A 218 4.03 8.14 -0.79
N TYR A 219 4.76 8.38 0.30
CA TYR A 219 5.54 7.35 1.01
C TYR A 219 4.70 6.59 2.04
N ILE A 220 3.50 7.11 2.32
CA ILE A 220 2.57 6.64 3.33
C ILE A 220 1.15 6.61 2.77
N GLU A 221 0.26 5.92 3.45
CA GLU A 221 -1.18 6.04 3.20
C GLU A 221 -1.68 7.42 3.67
N PRO A 222 -2.57 8.10 2.90
CA PRO A 222 -3.00 9.45 3.23
C PRO A 222 -4.20 9.50 4.20
N PHE A 223 -4.75 8.36 4.61
CA PHE A 223 -5.98 8.23 5.42
C PHE A 223 -5.74 8.39 6.92
N ASP A 224 -4.93 9.39 7.29
CA ASP A 224 -4.64 9.75 8.68
C ASP A 224 -4.69 11.27 8.85
N PHE A 225 -4.77 11.75 10.08
CA PHE A 225 -4.65 13.18 10.38
C PHE A 225 -3.24 13.70 10.09
N THR A 226 -3.10 15.02 9.93
CA THR A 226 -1.81 15.64 9.54
C THR A 226 -0.70 15.36 10.55
N SER A 227 -1.01 15.34 11.85
CA SER A 227 -0.06 14.97 12.90
C SER A 227 0.43 13.53 12.74
N GLU A 228 -0.49 12.58 12.54
CA GLU A 228 -0.18 11.16 12.37
C GLU A 228 0.65 10.90 11.11
N ARG A 229 0.30 11.53 9.99
CA ARG A 229 1.09 11.47 8.75
C ARG A 229 2.51 11.99 8.98
N ARG A 230 2.68 13.13 9.66
CA ARG A 230 4.00 13.67 10.01
C ARG A 230 4.77 12.76 10.95
N THR A 231 4.13 12.13 11.94
CA THR A 231 4.75 11.15 12.82
C THR A 231 5.29 9.97 12.01
N LYS A 232 4.47 9.35 11.14
CA LYS A 232 4.89 8.23 10.28
C LYS A 232 6.08 8.62 9.39
N LEU A 233 6.09 9.83 8.84
CA LEU A 233 7.19 10.32 8.01
C LEU A 233 8.46 10.60 8.84
N GLN A 234 8.31 11.16 10.03
CA GLN A 234 9.44 11.43 10.92
C GLN A 234 10.08 10.15 11.44
N GLU A 235 9.28 9.12 11.75
CA GLU A 235 9.76 7.83 12.25
C GLU A 235 10.47 7.00 11.17
N ASN A 236 9.95 7.01 9.94
CA ASN A 236 10.46 6.14 8.87
C ASN A 236 11.42 6.85 7.90
N TYR A 237 11.32 8.17 7.76
CA TYR A 237 12.05 8.97 6.76
C TYR A 237 12.68 10.24 7.35
N TYR A 238 12.59 10.46 8.66
CA TYR A 238 13.34 11.49 9.39
C TYR A 238 13.07 12.95 8.98
N PHE A 239 11.94 13.22 8.32
CA PHE A 239 11.56 14.58 7.93
C PHE A 239 10.10 14.91 8.29
N THR A 240 9.81 16.22 8.35
CA THR A 240 8.45 16.74 8.53
C THR A 240 7.89 17.26 7.20
N CYS A 241 6.73 16.75 6.78
CA CYS A 241 6.08 17.16 5.54
C CYS A 241 5.41 18.54 5.65
N ASN A 242 5.64 19.38 4.63
CA ASN A 242 5.09 20.73 4.49
C ASN A 242 4.35 20.93 3.15
N CYS A 243 3.81 19.88 2.54
CA CYS A 243 3.01 20.01 1.33
C CYS A 243 1.70 20.77 1.58
N ASP A 244 1.02 21.19 0.52
CA ASP A 244 -0.24 21.96 0.57
C ASP A 244 -1.29 21.29 1.48
N LYS A 245 -1.43 19.96 1.39
CA LYS A 245 -2.37 19.20 2.23
C LYS A 245 -2.01 19.19 3.71
N CYS A 246 -0.72 19.23 4.06
CA CYS A 246 -0.25 19.29 5.45
C CYS A 246 -0.22 20.72 6.02
N THR A 247 -0.35 21.74 5.17
CA THR A 247 -0.38 23.15 5.55
C THR A 247 -1.79 23.74 5.51
N ASP A 248 -2.74 23.06 4.86
CA ASP A 248 -4.16 23.39 4.91
C ASP A 248 -4.74 23.23 6.32
N LEU A 249 -5.07 24.36 6.94
CA LEU A 249 -5.63 24.44 8.29
C LEU A 249 -7.06 23.89 8.40
N ASN A 250 -7.77 23.71 7.28
CA ASN A 250 -9.12 23.17 7.24
C ASN A 250 -9.17 21.69 6.91
N TRP A 251 -8.09 21.10 6.39
CA TRP A 251 -8.06 19.68 6.01
C TRP A 251 -8.44 18.77 7.18
N ASP A 252 -7.74 18.86 8.31
CA ASP A 252 -8.05 18.03 9.48
C ASP A 252 -9.41 18.41 10.10
N ARG A 253 -9.87 19.66 9.95
CA ARG A 253 -11.22 20.08 10.41
C ARG A 253 -12.33 19.41 9.60
N LEU A 254 -12.10 19.23 8.31
CA LEU A 254 -12.97 18.46 7.41
C LEU A 254 -12.94 16.97 7.77
N LEU A 255 -11.77 16.41 8.08
CA LEU A 255 -11.68 15.02 8.55
C LEU A 255 -12.31 14.79 9.94
N LEU A 256 -12.54 15.85 10.70
CA LEU A 256 -13.26 15.84 11.98
C LEU A 256 -14.71 16.32 11.86
N SER A 257 -15.19 16.64 10.65
CA SER A 257 -16.45 17.37 10.52
C SER A 257 -17.68 16.51 10.80
N VAL A 258 -18.73 17.18 11.27
CA VAL A 258 -20.02 16.60 11.66
C VAL A 258 -21.12 17.03 10.67
N LYS A 259 -22.29 16.38 10.72
CA LYS A 259 -23.46 16.83 9.95
C LYS A 259 -24.16 17.97 10.67
N CYS A 260 -24.54 18.99 9.92
CA CYS A 260 -25.34 20.10 10.43
C CYS A 260 -26.73 19.61 10.86
N SER A 261 -27.14 19.93 12.09
CA SER A 261 -28.46 19.57 12.61
C SER A 261 -29.64 20.16 11.83
N LYS A 262 -29.43 21.23 11.05
CA LYS A 262 -30.49 21.90 10.28
C LYS A 262 -30.53 21.49 8.80
N CYS A 263 -29.39 21.50 8.12
CA CYS A 263 -29.32 21.29 6.67
C CYS A 263 -28.53 20.05 6.24
N GLN A 264 -27.99 19.27 7.19
CA GLN A 264 -27.20 18.05 6.95
C GLN A 264 -25.87 18.26 6.20
N ASP A 265 -25.54 19.50 5.84
CA ASP A 265 -24.24 19.87 5.25
C ASP A 265 -23.10 19.79 6.28
N VAL A 266 -21.86 19.93 5.81
CA VAL A 266 -20.65 19.88 6.63
C VAL A 266 -20.64 20.99 7.68
N ALA A 267 -20.34 20.62 8.92
CA ALA A 267 -20.12 21.54 10.03
C ALA A 267 -18.78 21.27 10.73
N PHE A 268 -18.03 22.33 11.03
CA PHE A 268 -16.75 22.23 11.72
C PHE A 268 -16.93 22.44 13.21
N ILE A 269 -16.30 21.58 14.01
CA ILE A 269 -16.22 21.75 15.45
C ILE A 269 -15.38 23.02 15.74
N SER A 270 -15.86 23.83 16.67
CA SER A 270 -15.21 25.04 17.14
C SER A 270 -13.90 24.69 17.87
N LYS A 271 -12.86 25.48 17.64
CA LYS A 271 -11.59 25.33 18.38
C LYS A 271 -11.67 25.91 19.79
N ASP A 272 -12.54 26.91 19.98
CA ASP A 272 -12.58 27.74 21.19
C ASP A 272 -13.68 27.30 22.16
N MET A 273 -14.67 26.53 21.67
CA MET A 273 -15.83 26.10 22.44
C MET A 273 -16.02 24.59 22.28
N GLU A 274 -15.73 23.84 23.34
CA GLU A 274 -15.89 22.39 23.35
C GLU A 274 -17.33 22.00 23.00
N ASN A 275 -17.49 21.07 22.06
CA ASN A 275 -18.78 20.54 21.60
C ASN A 275 -19.66 21.51 20.81
N GLU A 276 -19.22 22.70 20.41
CA GLU A 276 -19.97 23.51 19.45
C GLU A 276 -19.50 23.25 18.01
N ALA A 277 -20.44 23.24 17.07
CA ALA A 277 -20.15 23.09 15.64
C ALA A 277 -20.86 24.16 14.81
N ILE A 278 -20.14 24.70 13.83
CA ILE A 278 -20.62 25.75 12.94
C ILE A 278 -20.76 25.18 11.54
N CYS A 279 -21.96 25.27 10.98
CA CYS A 279 -22.25 24.86 9.61
C CYS A 279 -21.43 25.68 8.60
N GLN A 280 -20.80 24.99 7.64
CA GLN A 280 -19.99 25.60 6.58
C GLN A 280 -20.82 25.98 5.35
N ASN A 281 -22.12 25.64 5.34
CA ASN A 281 -23.05 26.11 4.32
C ASN A 281 -23.29 27.62 4.47
N ASN A 282 -23.11 28.36 3.36
CA ASN A 282 -23.19 29.83 3.36
C ASN A 282 -24.57 30.39 3.71
N GLU A 283 -25.64 29.64 3.46
CA GLU A 283 -27.02 30.05 3.77
C GLU A 283 -27.43 29.65 5.18
N CYS A 284 -26.96 28.50 5.67
CA CYS A 284 -27.36 27.98 6.98
C CYS A 284 -26.57 28.65 8.12
N LYS A 285 -25.23 28.60 8.07
CA LYS A 285 -24.28 29.12 9.09
C LYS A 285 -24.66 28.85 10.56
N SER A 286 -25.47 27.83 10.82
CA SER A 286 -26.01 27.59 12.15
C SER A 286 -24.91 27.14 13.10
N ASN A 287 -24.90 27.68 14.31
CA ASN A 287 -24.16 27.13 15.44
C ASN A 287 -25.08 26.16 16.23
N PHE A 288 -24.54 25.02 16.64
CA PHE A 288 -25.27 24.01 17.40
C PHE A 288 -24.33 23.16 18.26
N ASN A 289 -24.89 22.51 19.28
CA ASN A 289 -24.17 21.57 20.12
C ASN A 289 -24.01 20.22 19.40
N ALA A 290 -22.77 19.76 19.26
CA ALA A 290 -22.33 18.53 18.65
C ALA A 290 -21.73 17.52 19.66
N TYR A 291 -22.11 17.60 20.94
CA TYR A 291 -21.59 16.76 22.03
C TYR A 291 -21.65 15.27 21.71
N ASP A 292 -22.78 14.76 21.21
CA ASP A 292 -22.90 13.34 20.88
C ASP A 292 -21.94 12.91 19.77
N ALA A 293 -21.70 13.78 18.78
CA ALA A 293 -20.73 13.53 17.71
C ALA A 293 -19.29 13.51 18.25
N VAL A 294 -18.93 14.48 19.11
CA VAL A 294 -17.62 14.53 19.78
C VAL A 294 -17.40 13.30 20.64
N ARG A 295 -18.39 12.93 21.48
CA ARG A 295 -18.33 11.73 22.32
C ARG A 295 -18.12 10.47 21.49
N LEU A 296 -18.85 10.32 20.38
CA LEU A 296 -18.72 9.18 19.48
C LEU A 296 -17.32 9.10 18.89
N MET A 297 -16.77 10.21 18.36
CA MET A 297 -15.40 10.22 17.82
C MET A 297 -14.35 9.85 18.87
N GLN A 298 -14.49 10.35 20.11
CA GLN A 298 -13.59 9.97 21.20
C GLN A 298 -13.69 8.47 21.54
N GLU A 299 -14.89 7.88 21.52
CA GLU A 299 -15.08 6.45 21.76
C GLU A 299 -14.46 5.60 20.64
N ILE A 300 -14.66 5.99 19.38
CA ILE A 300 -14.02 5.35 18.21
C ILE A 300 -12.49 5.39 18.37
N GLY A 301 -11.93 6.56 18.70
CA GLY A 301 -10.51 6.75 18.90
C GLY A 301 -9.94 5.88 20.02
N ARG A 302 -10.62 5.79 21.18
CA ARG A 302 -10.15 4.96 22.31
C ARG A 302 -10.13 3.45 22.01
N ARG A 303 -11.04 2.97 21.16
CA ARG A 303 -11.12 1.55 20.81
C ARG A 303 -10.05 1.11 19.79
N ASN A 304 -9.35 2.05 19.14
CA ASN A 304 -8.34 1.76 18.12
C ASN A 304 -8.85 0.78 17.03
N ILE A 305 -10.09 0.98 16.58
CA ILE A 305 -10.77 0.06 15.65
C ILE A 305 -10.07 -0.08 14.29
N SER A 306 -9.18 0.84 13.93
CA SER A 306 -8.35 0.76 12.73
C SER A 306 -7.26 -0.30 12.81
N THR A 307 -6.88 -0.74 14.02
CA THR A 307 -5.81 -1.70 14.27
C THR A 307 -6.24 -2.93 15.06
N ASP A 308 -7.31 -2.83 15.86
CA ASP A 308 -7.87 -3.95 16.62
C ASP A 308 -9.17 -4.47 16.00
N PHE A 309 -9.05 -5.57 15.25
CA PHE A 309 -10.15 -6.27 14.58
C PHE A 309 -10.78 -7.39 15.43
N SER A 310 -10.71 -7.29 16.75
CA SER A 310 -11.37 -8.23 17.67
C SER A 310 -12.87 -8.37 17.38
N LEU A 311 -13.45 -9.52 17.76
CA LEU A 311 -14.88 -9.76 17.59
C LEU A 311 -15.74 -8.74 18.33
N GLU A 312 -15.25 -8.22 19.46
CA GLU A 312 -15.93 -7.18 20.22
C GLU A 312 -15.98 -5.87 19.44
N ASN A 313 -14.83 -5.36 19.00
CA ASN A 313 -14.75 -4.09 18.28
C ASN A 313 -15.48 -4.12 16.95
N THR A 314 -15.42 -5.23 16.23
CA THR A 314 -16.12 -5.40 14.95
C THR A 314 -17.64 -5.41 15.12
N LYS A 315 -18.18 -6.06 16.16
CA LYS A 315 -19.60 -5.99 16.51
C LYS A 315 -20.02 -4.58 16.90
N TRP A 316 -19.22 -3.92 17.75
CA TRP A 316 -19.49 -2.56 18.18
C TRP A 316 -19.49 -1.57 17.01
N ALA A 317 -18.55 -1.71 16.06
CA ALA A 317 -18.51 -0.90 14.85
C ALA A 317 -19.82 -1.02 14.04
N VAL A 318 -20.36 -2.23 13.89
CA VAL A 318 -21.67 -2.40 13.24
C VAL A 318 -22.79 -1.71 14.00
N SER A 319 -22.80 -1.77 15.33
CA SER A 319 -23.86 -1.11 16.13
C SER A 319 -23.82 0.42 16.05
N MET A 320 -22.69 1.01 15.66
CA MET A 320 -22.50 2.46 15.56
C MET A 320 -22.78 3.03 14.16
N LEU A 321 -23.14 2.20 13.18
CA LEU A 321 -23.36 2.65 11.79
C LEU A 321 -24.42 3.76 11.69
N ASP A 322 -25.55 3.60 12.36
CA ASP A 322 -26.64 4.61 12.32
C ASP A 322 -26.21 5.92 12.99
N SER A 323 -25.44 5.81 14.09
CA SER A 323 -24.88 6.97 14.79
C SER A 323 -23.92 7.76 13.91
N ILE A 324 -22.98 7.09 13.22
CA ILE A 324 -22.05 7.81 12.32
C ILE A 324 -22.77 8.38 11.10
N GLU A 325 -23.80 7.71 10.58
CA GLU A 325 -24.58 8.19 9.43
C GLU A 325 -25.41 9.42 9.81
N THR A 326 -25.86 9.52 11.05
CA THR A 326 -26.65 10.66 11.55
C THR A 326 -25.77 11.83 11.97
N LEU A 327 -24.67 11.56 12.68
CA LEU A 327 -23.90 12.59 13.38
C LEU A 327 -22.70 13.09 12.58
N LEU A 328 -22.04 12.24 11.79
CA LEU A 328 -20.75 12.54 11.19
C LEU A 328 -20.88 12.79 9.69
N SER A 329 -20.12 13.77 9.19
CA SER A 329 -20.07 14.04 7.75
C SER A 329 -19.42 12.87 6.99
N ASP A 330 -19.64 12.78 5.68
CA ASP A 330 -18.99 11.75 4.86
C ASP A 330 -17.47 11.90 4.78
N ALA A 331 -16.95 13.12 4.99
CA ALA A 331 -15.51 13.36 5.05
C ALA A 331 -14.87 12.90 6.37
N ASN A 332 -15.68 12.61 7.39
CA ASN A 332 -15.19 12.31 8.72
C ASN A 332 -14.36 11.00 8.72
N LEU A 333 -13.12 11.09 9.17
CA LEU A 333 -12.16 10.00 9.11
C LEU A 333 -12.52 8.85 10.07
N PHE A 334 -13.07 9.15 11.25
CA PHE A 334 -13.57 8.14 12.17
C PHE A 334 -14.74 7.35 11.56
N ALA A 335 -15.66 8.05 10.91
CA ALA A 335 -16.76 7.41 10.19
C ALA A 335 -16.24 6.53 9.04
N TYR A 336 -15.21 6.99 8.31
CA TYR A 336 -14.56 6.20 7.26
C TYR A 336 -13.95 4.90 7.80
N HIS A 337 -13.12 4.96 8.85
CA HIS A 337 -12.53 3.74 9.44
C HIS A 337 -13.59 2.80 10.01
N LEU A 338 -14.62 3.33 10.67
CA LEU A 338 -15.70 2.51 11.23
C LEU A 338 -16.48 1.77 10.14
N ARG A 339 -16.81 2.43 9.02
CA ARG A 339 -17.42 1.77 7.85
C ARG A 339 -16.53 0.65 7.31
N ASN A 340 -15.22 0.87 7.23
CA ASN A 340 -14.28 -0.13 6.71
C ASN A 340 -14.26 -1.40 7.58
N VAL A 341 -14.24 -1.24 8.91
CA VAL A 341 -14.30 -2.35 9.87
C VAL A 341 -15.66 -3.06 9.81
N ALA A 342 -16.75 -2.30 9.88
CA ALA A 342 -18.11 -2.84 9.89
C ALA A 342 -18.42 -3.61 8.59
N ARG A 343 -17.99 -3.09 7.44
CA ARG A 343 -18.13 -3.76 6.14
C ARG A 343 -17.55 -5.17 6.16
N ALA A 344 -16.29 -5.30 6.57
CA ALA A 344 -15.59 -6.59 6.56
C ALA A 344 -16.28 -7.59 7.50
N PHE A 345 -16.73 -7.14 8.67
CA PHE A 345 -17.43 -7.98 9.62
C PHE A 345 -18.80 -8.46 9.10
N LEU A 346 -19.61 -7.54 8.56
CA LEU A 346 -20.92 -7.86 7.98
C LEU A 346 -20.79 -8.87 6.84
N GLY A 347 -19.81 -8.68 5.96
CA GLY A 347 -19.57 -9.54 4.81
C GLY A 347 -19.05 -10.92 5.21
N TRP A 348 -17.93 -10.98 5.91
CA TRP A 348 -17.22 -12.24 6.17
C TRP A 348 -17.74 -13.04 7.37
N ARG A 349 -18.39 -12.39 8.34
CA ARG A 349 -18.78 -13.05 9.61
C ARG A 349 -20.29 -13.17 9.80
N GLN A 350 -21.07 -12.22 9.28
CA GLN A 350 -22.54 -12.23 9.43
C GLN A 350 -23.30 -12.60 8.15
N ASN A 351 -22.61 -12.78 7.02
CA ASN A 351 -23.22 -13.05 5.71
C ASN A 351 -24.22 -11.96 5.25
N GLU A 352 -24.11 -10.74 5.77
CA GLU A 352 -24.91 -9.58 5.37
C GLU A 352 -24.33 -8.91 4.11
N HIS A 353 -24.19 -9.68 3.03
CA HIS A 353 -23.42 -9.26 1.84
C HIS A 353 -23.97 -7.98 1.18
N LYS A 354 -25.29 -7.79 1.07
CA LYS A 354 -25.86 -6.57 0.46
C LYS A 354 -25.51 -5.30 1.24
N LYS A 355 -25.62 -5.36 2.58
CA LYS A 355 -25.26 -4.24 3.46
C LYS A 355 -23.75 -3.97 3.40
N SER A 356 -22.96 -5.03 3.38
CA SER A 356 -21.51 -4.95 3.21
C SER A 356 -21.10 -4.30 1.88
N ILE A 357 -21.74 -4.67 0.76
CA ILE A 357 -21.52 -4.04 -0.56
C ILE A 357 -21.86 -2.55 -0.50
N LYS A 358 -23.01 -2.17 0.08
CA LYS A 358 -23.40 -0.75 0.21
C LYS A 358 -22.30 0.06 0.93
N LEU A 359 -21.79 -0.45 2.05
CA LEU A 359 -20.71 0.20 2.80
C LEU A 359 -19.40 0.29 1.98
N ALA A 360 -19.08 -0.73 1.18
CA ALA A 360 -17.92 -0.72 0.29
C ALA A 360 -18.01 0.41 -0.74
N LEU A 361 -19.17 0.55 -1.39
CA LEU A 361 -19.40 1.58 -2.41
C LEU A 361 -19.36 2.98 -1.79
N GLN A 362 -19.94 3.17 -0.60
CA GLN A 362 -19.84 4.44 0.14
C GLN A 362 -18.38 4.79 0.47
N ALA A 363 -17.61 3.83 0.98
CA ALA A 363 -16.20 4.06 1.32
C ALA A 363 -15.34 4.36 0.07
N ARG A 364 -15.62 3.69 -1.05
CA ARG A 364 -15.02 3.99 -2.36
C ARG A 364 -15.30 5.43 -2.78
N ASP A 365 -16.55 5.87 -2.72
CA ASP A 365 -16.95 7.20 -3.18
C ASP A 365 -16.32 8.31 -2.32
N ILE A 366 -16.23 8.07 -1.00
CA ILE A 366 -15.50 8.93 -0.05
C ILE A 366 -14.00 8.99 -0.42
N ALA A 367 -13.37 7.84 -0.67
CA ALA A 367 -11.95 7.79 -1.04
C ALA A 367 -11.67 8.53 -2.36
N LEU A 368 -12.51 8.33 -3.38
CA LEU A 368 -12.39 9.03 -4.67
C LEU A 368 -12.58 10.55 -4.53
N LYS A 369 -13.47 10.99 -3.64
CA LYS A 369 -13.77 12.41 -3.43
C LYS A 369 -12.67 13.14 -2.65
N TYR A 370 -12.21 12.57 -1.54
CA TYR A 370 -11.32 13.27 -0.59
C TYR A 370 -9.84 12.85 -0.71
N PHE A 371 -9.56 11.74 -1.38
CA PHE A 371 -8.21 11.20 -1.56
C PHE A 371 -7.94 10.79 -3.03
N PRO A 372 -8.20 11.67 -4.01
CA PRO A 372 -8.19 11.31 -5.44
C PRO A 372 -6.82 10.87 -5.98
N GLY A 373 -5.72 11.24 -5.31
CA GLY A 373 -4.36 10.82 -5.63
C GLY A 373 -4.02 9.38 -5.22
N TYR A 374 -4.85 8.72 -4.41
CA TYR A 374 -4.61 7.37 -3.91
C TYR A 374 -5.55 6.37 -4.57
N LYS A 375 -5.09 5.73 -5.65
CA LYS A 375 -5.94 4.97 -6.58
C LYS A 375 -6.26 3.54 -6.14
N ASN A 376 -5.46 2.98 -5.24
CA ASN A 376 -5.50 1.59 -4.80
C ASN A 376 -6.72 1.35 -3.89
N GLN A 377 -6.95 2.27 -2.95
CA GLN A 377 -7.97 2.11 -1.93
C GLN A 377 -9.41 2.01 -2.50
N PRO A 378 -9.84 2.86 -3.47
CA PRO A 378 -11.12 2.66 -4.15
C PRO A 378 -11.26 1.29 -4.82
N LEU A 379 -10.16 0.75 -5.37
CA LEU A 379 -10.16 -0.55 -6.01
C LEU A 379 -10.33 -1.68 -5.00
N ASP A 380 -9.65 -1.63 -3.85
CA ASP A 380 -9.79 -2.64 -2.79
C ASP A 380 -11.25 -2.79 -2.34
N PHE A 381 -11.98 -1.68 -2.25
CA PHE A 381 -13.41 -1.70 -1.96
C PHE A 381 -14.24 -2.36 -3.07
N MET A 382 -13.88 -2.14 -4.33
CA MET A 382 -14.57 -2.75 -5.47
C MET A 382 -14.29 -4.24 -5.59
N ILE A 383 -13.04 -4.67 -5.40
CA ILE A 383 -12.67 -6.10 -5.38
C ILE A 383 -13.45 -6.80 -4.26
N PHE A 384 -13.47 -6.22 -3.06
CA PHE A 384 -14.26 -6.77 -1.97
C PHE A 384 -15.77 -6.80 -2.31
N ALA A 385 -16.34 -5.73 -2.85
CA ALA A 385 -17.75 -5.67 -3.21
C ALA A 385 -18.09 -6.76 -4.24
N TYR A 386 -17.19 -7.00 -5.19
CA TYR A 386 -17.31 -8.07 -6.17
C TYR A 386 -17.32 -9.45 -5.51
N GLU A 387 -16.40 -9.72 -4.58
CA GLU A 387 -16.40 -10.98 -3.82
C GLU A 387 -17.69 -11.18 -3.02
N MET A 388 -18.23 -10.13 -2.42
CA MET A 388 -19.53 -10.18 -1.73
C MET A 388 -20.69 -10.42 -2.72
N ALA A 389 -20.66 -9.79 -3.89
CA ALA A 389 -21.69 -9.95 -4.91
C ALA A 389 -21.72 -11.39 -5.48
N LEU A 390 -20.56 -12.05 -5.60
CA LEU A 390 -20.51 -13.46 -6.00
C LEU A 390 -21.30 -14.38 -5.08
N ARG A 391 -21.42 -14.02 -3.80
CA ARG A 391 -22.16 -14.75 -2.75
C ARG A 391 -23.65 -14.41 -2.69
N GLN A 392 -24.17 -13.68 -3.67
CA GLN A 392 -25.59 -13.33 -3.77
C GLN A 392 -26.24 -14.06 -4.94
N ASP A 393 -27.52 -14.37 -4.84
CA ASP A 393 -28.30 -14.83 -5.99
C ASP A 393 -28.94 -13.65 -6.73
N ASP A 394 -28.10 -12.70 -7.15
CA ASP A 394 -28.51 -11.47 -7.83
C ASP A 394 -27.59 -11.22 -9.03
N LYS A 395 -28.06 -11.61 -10.22
CA LYS A 395 -27.26 -11.54 -11.45
C LYS A 395 -26.97 -10.11 -11.88
N ASP A 396 -27.92 -9.21 -11.71
CA ASP A 396 -27.76 -7.81 -12.13
C ASP A 396 -26.77 -7.09 -11.22
N LEU A 397 -26.83 -7.36 -9.91
CA LEU A 397 -25.82 -6.88 -8.97
C LEU A 397 -24.42 -7.40 -9.31
N LYS A 398 -24.26 -8.70 -9.57
CA LYS A 398 -22.97 -9.28 -9.99
C LYS A 398 -22.42 -8.59 -11.23
N LYS A 399 -23.26 -8.42 -12.25
CA LYS A 399 -22.87 -7.79 -13.53
C LYS A 399 -22.46 -6.33 -13.34
N SER A 400 -23.24 -5.57 -12.57
CA SER A 400 -22.98 -4.17 -12.27
C SER A 400 -21.65 -3.99 -11.52
N ILE A 401 -21.44 -4.75 -10.44
CA ILE A 401 -20.22 -4.65 -9.63
C ILE A 401 -19.00 -5.12 -10.41
N ALA A 402 -19.09 -6.22 -11.17
CA ALA A 402 -17.99 -6.69 -12.00
C ALA A 402 -17.58 -5.65 -13.06
N SER A 403 -18.56 -5.05 -13.75
CA SER A 403 -18.28 -4.03 -14.78
C SER A 403 -17.62 -2.78 -14.20
N GLN A 404 -18.09 -2.31 -13.04
CA GLN A 404 -17.47 -1.19 -12.33
C GLN A 404 -16.06 -1.52 -11.82
N THR A 405 -15.84 -2.77 -11.36
CA THR A 405 -14.53 -3.22 -10.88
C THR A 405 -13.52 -3.28 -12.02
N ILE A 406 -13.90 -3.83 -13.18
CA ILE A 406 -13.07 -3.84 -14.39
C ILE A 406 -12.69 -2.43 -14.80
N ALA A 407 -13.67 -1.53 -14.94
CA ALA A 407 -13.40 -0.15 -15.35
C ALA A 407 -12.42 0.55 -14.39
N LEU A 408 -12.54 0.29 -13.08
CA LEU A 408 -11.62 0.85 -12.10
C LEU A 408 -10.24 0.17 -12.13
N LEU A 409 -10.15 -1.14 -12.38
CA LEU A 409 -8.88 -1.86 -12.59
C LEU A 409 -8.09 -1.29 -13.77
N GLU A 410 -8.74 -1.19 -14.93
CA GLU A 410 -8.15 -0.67 -16.16
C GLU A 410 -7.66 0.77 -15.97
N LYS A 411 -8.48 1.60 -15.32
CA LYS A 411 -8.11 2.98 -14.98
C LYS A 411 -6.92 3.02 -14.02
N THR A 412 -6.99 2.27 -12.93
CA THR A 412 -5.96 2.29 -11.89
C THR A 412 -4.64 1.76 -12.41
N TYR A 413 -4.57 0.55 -13.00
CA TYR A 413 -3.31 -0.13 -13.35
C TYR A 413 -2.96 -0.13 -14.84
N GLY A 414 -3.92 0.17 -15.73
CA GLY A 414 -3.76 0.07 -17.17
C GLY A 414 -4.17 -1.30 -17.72
N THR A 415 -4.63 -1.34 -18.98
CA THR A 415 -5.13 -2.55 -19.65
C THR A 415 -4.05 -3.59 -19.94
N GLU A 416 -2.79 -3.15 -20.07
CA GLU A 416 -1.67 -4.05 -20.34
C GLU A 416 -1.15 -4.76 -19.08
N HIS A 417 -1.60 -4.37 -17.89
CA HIS A 417 -1.15 -4.99 -16.64
C HIS A 417 -1.56 -6.47 -16.57
N CYS A 418 -0.64 -7.37 -16.21
CA CYS A 418 -0.89 -8.80 -16.32
C CYS A 418 -2.05 -9.28 -15.42
N GLU A 419 -2.11 -8.81 -14.17
CA GLU A 419 -3.20 -9.15 -13.24
C GLU A 419 -4.55 -8.54 -13.64
N VAL A 420 -4.54 -7.35 -14.26
CA VAL A 420 -5.77 -6.72 -14.76
C VAL A 420 -6.39 -7.62 -15.83
N ARG A 421 -5.61 -8.07 -16.82
CA ARG A 421 -6.09 -9.00 -17.85
C ARG A 421 -6.64 -10.31 -17.26
N PHE A 422 -5.96 -10.86 -16.26
CA PHE A 422 -6.41 -12.08 -15.57
C PHE A 422 -7.74 -11.87 -14.83
N LEU A 423 -7.86 -10.79 -14.05
CA LEU A 423 -9.07 -10.45 -13.30
C LEU A 423 -10.23 -10.12 -14.24
N GLU A 424 -9.97 -9.38 -15.30
CA GLU A 424 -10.93 -9.09 -16.36
C GLU A 424 -11.45 -10.36 -17.01
N ASP A 425 -10.58 -11.28 -17.44
CA ASP A 425 -11.00 -12.53 -18.06
C ASP A 425 -11.86 -13.35 -17.10
N LYS A 426 -11.47 -13.40 -15.82
CA LYS A 426 -12.25 -14.07 -14.76
C LYS A 426 -13.64 -13.44 -14.62
N MET A 427 -13.71 -12.10 -14.54
CA MET A 427 -14.96 -11.36 -14.38
C MET A 427 -15.83 -11.41 -15.66
N LYS A 428 -15.24 -11.29 -16.85
CA LYS A 428 -15.92 -11.36 -18.15
C LYS A 428 -16.48 -12.74 -18.43
N LYS A 429 -15.78 -13.82 -18.04
CA LYS A 429 -16.33 -15.18 -18.07
C LYS A 429 -17.59 -15.31 -17.21
N LEU A 430 -17.63 -14.65 -16.05
CA LEU A 430 -18.83 -14.60 -15.21
C LEU A 430 -19.95 -13.73 -15.80
N LEU A 431 -19.61 -12.70 -16.58
CA LEU A 431 -20.59 -11.86 -17.29
C LEU A 431 -21.22 -12.60 -18.49
N SER A 432 -20.44 -13.42 -19.19
CA SER A 432 -20.85 -14.15 -20.40
C SER A 432 -21.49 -15.50 -20.12
N LEU A 433 -21.06 -16.18 -19.06
CA LEU A 433 -21.72 -17.38 -18.58
C LEU A 433 -22.97 -16.97 -17.79
N ASN A 434 -24.14 -17.43 -18.22
CA ASN A 434 -25.34 -17.50 -17.40
C ASN A 434 -25.10 -18.47 -16.23
N LEU A 435 -24.21 -18.15 -15.29
CA LEU A 435 -23.94 -18.94 -14.09
C LEU A 435 -25.17 -18.83 -13.17
N LEU A 436 -26.17 -19.65 -13.52
CA LEU A 436 -26.97 -20.43 -12.61
C LEU A 436 -26.04 -21.07 -11.58
N VAL A 437 -26.30 -20.76 -10.31
CA VAL A 437 -26.06 -21.60 -9.13
C VAL A 437 -24.65 -22.17 -8.97
N LEU A 438 -23.93 -21.64 -7.98
CA LEU A 438 -23.04 -22.44 -7.13
C LEU A 438 -23.49 -22.27 -5.69
#